data_AF-A0A8T4CIA3-F1
#
_entry.id   AF-A0A8T4CIA3-F1
#
_cell.length_a   1.000
_cell.length_b   1.000
_cell.length_c   1.000
_cell.angle_alpha   90.00
_cell.angle_beta   90.00
_cell.angle_gamma   90.00
#
_symmetry.space_group_name_H-M   'P 1'
#
loop_
_entity.id
_entity.type
_entity.pdbx_description
1 polymer ?
#
loop_
_entity_poly.entity_id
_entity_poly.type
_entity_poly.pdbx_seq_one_letter_code
_entity_poly.pdbx_strand_id
1 'polypeptide(L)'
;MAEQKAGADAILNSRGNRIGGARIIAVVIQKPGEPGRHYRLPTALDYEAVFRSANAVKEIADKKLPNDFYPIPDEERPDSAADRVRPYGALHFRDLTSCRQRLALAWLVEKCWDIKKPEIRRIFALVIGRCVDYWSSGAVWAAGGEFVAHTFGLQVIPIGWDFPEAVPWTDSSGNFEGAIDWVARVVENLPSKIANGQVQLADACDSPLPDLGANIWFTDPPYYDAIRYADLSDSFFVWLKRALPREDYLCDPFDQANPLTPKAREAVEDKQKLVNNRPKDRVFFEEVMAKAFEEGRRVLKDDGVACVVFAHKTTEGWEALLSG
;
A
#
# COMPACT_ATOMS: atom_id res chain seq x y z
N MET A 1 -9.37 2.50 28.57
CA MET A 1 -8.50 2.36 27.38
C MET A 1 -8.75 3.43 26.30
N ALA A 2 -9.68 4.39 26.49
CA ALA A 2 -10.11 5.33 25.45
C ALA A 2 -9.29 6.64 25.32
N GLU A 3 -8.16 6.79 26.03
CA GLU A 3 -7.33 8.01 25.95
C GLU A 3 -6.14 7.90 24.99
N GLN A 4 -5.73 6.69 24.60
CA GLN A 4 -4.60 6.49 23.68
C GLN A 4 -5.12 6.39 22.25
N LYS A 5 -4.80 7.41 21.45
CA LYS A 5 -4.96 7.36 20.00
C LYS A 5 -3.77 6.63 19.38
N ALA A 6 -4.02 5.63 18.56
CA ALA A 6 -3.02 5.03 17.69
C ALA A 6 -2.48 6.05 16.68
N GLY A 7 -1.33 5.73 16.10
CA GLY A 7 -0.63 6.59 15.16
C GLY A 7 0.87 6.58 15.41
N ALA A 8 1.64 6.94 14.39
CA ALA A 8 3.09 6.84 14.44
C ALA A 8 3.80 8.05 15.08
N ASP A 9 3.09 9.15 15.32
CA ASP A 9 3.70 10.43 15.72
C ASP A 9 3.86 10.59 17.23
N ALA A 10 5.00 11.14 17.64
CA ALA A 10 5.15 11.73 18.97
C ALA A 10 4.45 13.10 19.01
N ILE A 11 3.64 13.34 20.04
CA ILE A 11 3.00 14.65 20.25
C ILE A 11 3.97 15.51 21.04
N LEU A 12 4.43 16.61 20.44
CA LEU A 12 5.42 17.52 21.00
C LEU A 12 4.80 18.89 21.31
N ASN A 13 5.24 19.55 22.37
CA ASN A 13 4.90 20.95 22.63
C ASN A 13 5.77 21.91 21.79
N SER A 14 5.53 23.22 21.92
CA SER A 14 6.28 24.26 21.18
C SER A 14 7.78 24.31 21.47
N ARG A 15 8.25 23.64 22.54
CA ARG A 15 9.67 23.52 22.91
C ARG A 15 10.28 22.18 22.46
N GLY A 16 9.55 21.35 21.72
CA GLY A 16 10.00 20.04 21.27
C GLY A 16 9.93 18.94 22.33
N ASN A 17 9.38 19.20 23.50
CA ASN A 17 9.22 18.18 24.54
C ASN A 17 8.00 17.31 24.26
N ARG A 18 8.16 15.99 24.37
CA ARG A 18 7.05 15.04 24.20
C ARG A 18 6.02 15.16 25.32
N ILE A 19 4.78 15.42 24.93
CA ILE A 19 3.60 15.49 25.80
C ILE A 19 2.60 14.35 25.56
N GLY A 20 2.77 13.54 24.51
CA GLY A 20 1.89 12.41 24.20
C GLY A 20 2.33 11.62 22.95
N GLY A 21 1.45 10.76 22.43
CA GLY A 21 1.69 10.00 21.20
C GLY A 21 2.75 8.91 21.31
N ALA A 22 3.40 8.56 20.20
CA ALA A 22 4.49 7.57 20.17
C ALA A 22 5.68 8.01 21.04
N ARG A 23 6.44 7.05 21.57
CA ARG A 23 7.63 7.28 22.40
C ARG A 23 8.78 6.46 21.84
N ILE A 24 9.94 7.09 21.65
CA ILE A 24 11.18 6.36 21.35
C ILE A 24 11.59 5.62 22.63
N ILE A 25 11.62 4.29 22.58
CA ILE A 25 12.02 3.43 23.72
C ILE A 25 13.48 2.97 23.62
N ALA A 26 13.98 2.82 22.40
CA ALA A 26 15.35 2.45 22.10
C ALA A 26 15.75 3.00 20.73
N VAL A 27 17.03 3.28 20.55
CA VAL A 27 17.63 3.58 19.24
C VAL A 27 18.59 2.46 18.91
N VAL A 28 18.32 1.81 17.78
CA VAL A 28 19.18 0.77 17.22
C VAL A 28 20.35 1.42 16.51
N ILE A 29 21.56 1.01 16.84
CA ILE A 29 22.79 1.49 16.24
C ILE A 29 23.63 0.30 15.77
N GLN A 30 24.34 0.51 14.66
CA GLN A 30 25.41 -0.37 14.22
C GLN A 30 26.72 0.38 14.44
N LYS A 31 27.69 -0.29 15.06
CA LYS A 31 29.02 0.30 15.26
C LYS A 31 29.97 -0.24 14.19
N PRO A 32 30.79 0.62 13.56
CA PRO A 32 31.78 0.17 12.60
C PRO A 32 32.69 -0.91 13.19
N GLY A 33 32.81 -2.06 12.51
CA GLY A 33 33.67 -3.16 12.93
C GLY A 33 33.13 -4.07 14.05
N GLU A 34 31.96 -3.78 14.62
CA GLU A 34 31.31 -4.66 15.60
C GLU A 34 30.14 -5.43 14.92
N PRO A 35 30.03 -6.76 15.11
CA PRO A 35 28.91 -7.53 14.59
C PRO A 35 27.63 -7.28 15.41
N GLY A 36 26.48 -7.40 14.74
CA GLY A 36 25.17 -7.33 15.37
C GLY A 36 24.59 -5.92 15.52
N ARG A 37 23.53 -5.79 16.31
CA ARG A 37 22.89 -4.52 16.66
C ARG A 37 23.20 -4.15 18.10
N HIS A 38 23.39 -2.85 18.36
CA HIS A 38 23.42 -2.32 19.72
C HIS A 38 22.26 -1.37 19.93
N TYR A 39 21.88 -1.21 21.19
CA TYR A 39 20.73 -0.43 21.59
C TYR A 39 21.18 0.62 22.59
N ARG A 40 20.71 1.84 22.41
CA ARG A 40 20.87 2.92 23.38
C ARG A 40 19.53 3.55 23.71
N LEU A 41 19.46 4.18 24.88
CA LEU A 41 18.32 5.03 25.20
C LEU A 41 18.28 6.25 24.26
N PRO A 42 17.08 6.80 24.01
CA PRO A 42 16.94 8.05 23.26
C PRO A 42 17.61 9.21 24.01
N THR A 43 18.13 10.14 23.23
CA THR A 43 18.78 11.38 23.67
C THR A 43 17.94 12.59 23.23
N ALA A 44 18.32 13.79 23.67
CA ALA A 44 17.69 15.02 23.22
C ALA A 44 17.78 15.19 21.69
N LEU A 45 18.88 14.75 21.06
CA LEU A 45 19.08 14.84 19.62
C LEU A 45 18.08 14.00 18.82
N ASP A 46 17.68 12.83 19.34
CA ASP A 46 16.70 11.97 18.66
C ASP A 46 15.32 12.66 18.62
N TYR A 47 14.91 13.30 19.72
CA TYR A 47 13.67 14.08 19.75
C TYR A 47 13.77 15.41 18.99
N GLU A 48 14.96 16.02 18.92
CA GLU A 48 15.17 17.21 18.09
C GLU A 48 14.92 16.90 16.60
N ALA A 49 15.37 15.74 16.11
CA ALA A 49 15.08 15.30 14.75
C ALA A 49 13.57 15.14 14.51
N VAL A 50 12.84 14.52 15.45
CA VAL A 50 11.38 14.40 15.39
C VAL A 50 10.71 15.78 15.37
N PHE A 51 11.15 16.70 16.23
CA PHE A 51 10.60 18.05 16.29
C PHE A 51 10.80 18.83 14.99
N ARG A 52 12.02 18.80 14.43
CA ARG A 52 12.34 19.44 13.16
C ARG A 52 11.50 18.86 12.02
N SER A 53 11.37 17.54 11.94
CA SER A 53 10.54 16.90 10.92
C SER A 53 9.05 17.22 11.09
N ALA A 54 8.53 17.25 12.32
CA ALA A 54 7.15 17.63 12.57
C ALA A 54 6.85 19.08 12.14
N ASN A 55 7.79 20.01 12.32
CA ASN A 55 7.64 21.38 11.83
C ASN A 55 7.73 21.46 10.30
N ALA A 56 8.71 20.78 9.70
CA ALA A 56 8.84 20.73 8.24
C ALA A 56 7.60 20.13 7.55
N VAL A 57 6.99 19.09 8.13
CA VAL A 57 5.72 18.54 7.64
C VAL A 57 4.60 19.60 7.65
N LYS A 58 4.52 20.43 8.71
CA LYS A 58 3.53 21.52 8.77
C LYS A 58 3.79 22.59 7.72
N GLU A 59 5.06 22.94 7.49
CA GLU A 59 5.45 23.95 6.49
C GLU A 59 5.07 23.54 5.07
N ILE A 60 5.11 22.24 4.75
CA ILE A 60 4.75 21.75 3.40
C ILE A 60 3.28 21.32 3.29
N ALA A 61 2.54 21.17 4.39
CA ALA A 61 1.22 20.54 4.41
C ALA A 61 0.22 21.23 3.46
N ASP A 62 0.23 22.56 3.42
CA ASP A 62 -0.71 23.37 2.64
C ASP A 62 -0.18 23.72 1.23
N LYS A 63 0.99 23.19 0.84
CA LYS A 63 1.56 23.43 -0.48
C LYS A 63 0.72 22.72 -1.54
N LYS A 64 0.05 23.47 -2.41
CA LYS A 64 -0.68 22.88 -3.53
C LYS A 64 0.25 22.17 -4.51
N LEU A 65 -0.08 20.93 -4.82
CA LEU A 65 0.56 20.09 -5.84
C LEU A 65 -0.34 20.02 -7.10
N PRO A 66 0.14 19.45 -8.22
CA PRO A 66 -0.72 19.17 -9.37
C PRO A 66 -1.96 18.34 -8.99
N ASN A 67 -3.06 18.54 -9.71
CA ASN A 67 -4.40 17.95 -9.46
C ASN A 67 -4.96 18.24 -8.06
N ASP A 68 -4.66 19.42 -7.52
CA ASP A 68 -5.14 19.87 -6.20
C ASP A 68 -4.79 18.91 -5.04
N PHE A 69 -3.76 18.09 -5.21
CA PHE A 69 -3.21 17.29 -4.13
C PHE A 69 -2.38 18.14 -3.15
N TYR A 70 -2.17 17.60 -1.97
CA TYR A 70 -1.25 18.11 -0.95
C TYR A 70 -0.13 17.07 -0.70
N PRO A 71 1.07 17.46 -0.25
CA PRO A 71 2.19 16.52 -0.10
C PRO A 71 1.92 15.40 0.90
N ILE A 72 1.05 15.69 1.87
CA ILE A 72 0.68 14.78 2.93
C ILE A 72 -0.66 14.11 2.58
N PRO A 73 -0.77 12.77 2.60
CA PRO A 73 -2.03 12.09 2.35
C PRO A 73 -2.96 12.19 3.55
N ASP A 74 -3.80 13.23 3.52
CA ASP A 74 -4.84 13.47 4.52
C ASP A 74 -6.22 12.92 4.14
N GLU A 75 -6.28 12.01 3.18
CA GLU A 75 -7.50 11.28 2.91
C GLU A 75 -7.86 10.41 4.13
N GLU A 76 -9.14 10.40 4.49
CA GLU A 76 -9.67 9.49 5.50
C GLU A 76 -9.56 8.05 4.99
N ARG A 77 -9.12 7.14 5.85
CA ARG A 77 -9.03 5.71 5.54
C ARG A 77 -10.42 5.08 5.62
N PRO A 78 -10.80 4.24 4.64
CA PRO A 78 -12.10 3.59 4.65
C PRO A 78 -12.24 2.70 5.88
N ASP A 79 -13.45 2.60 6.43
CA ASP A 79 -13.73 1.61 7.45
C ASP A 79 -13.64 0.21 6.85
N SER A 80 -12.68 -0.60 7.31
CA SER A 80 -12.33 -1.89 6.70
C SER A 80 -11.87 -2.86 7.78
N ALA A 81 -12.34 -4.11 7.74
CA ALA A 81 -11.82 -5.15 8.62
C ALA A 81 -10.35 -5.51 8.36
N ALA A 82 -9.78 -5.09 7.22
CA ALA A 82 -8.34 -5.22 6.97
C ALA A 82 -7.52 -4.12 7.69
N ASP A 83 -8.18 -3.12 8.27
CA ASP A 83 -7.56 -1.99 8.97
C ASP A 83 -7.76 -2.10 10.48
N ARG A 84 -6.77 -2.66 11.18
CA ARG A 84 -6.87 -2.89 12.63
C ARG A 84 -6.46 -1.69 13.46
N VAL A 85 -5.97 -0.62 12.83
CA VAL A 85 -5.46 0.58 13.51
C VAL A 85 -6.53 1.66 13.60
N ARG A 86 -7.44 1.73 12.61
CA ARG A 86 -8.51 2.74 12.55
C ARG A 86 -9.40 2.78 13.80
N PRO A 87 -9.84 1.65 14.39
CA PRO A 87 -10.64 1.66 15.61
C PRO A 87 -9.98 2.35 16.81
N TYR A 88 -8.66 2.56 16.75
CA TYR A 88 -7.87 3.22 17.77
C TYR A 88 -7.56 4.69 17.45
N GLY A 89 -8.21 5.29 16.45
CA GLY A 89 -8.19 6.74 16.21
C GLY A 89 -7.14 7.25 15.23
N ALA A 90 -6.39 6.36 14.56
CA ALA A 90 -5.62 6.71 13.37
C ALA A 90 -6.57 6.69 12.16
N LEU A 91 -7.15 7.83 11.79
CA LEU A 91 -8.25 7.89 10.83
C LEU A 91 -7.79 8.21 9.40
N HIS A 92 -6.60 8.80 9.23
CA HIS A 92 -6.11 9.26 7.92
C HIS A 92 -4.86 8.48 7.49
N PHE A 93 -4.55 8.45 6.20
CA PHE A 93 -3.34 7.76 5.70
C PHE A 93 -2.05 8.34 6.28
N ARG A 94 -1.99 9.65 6.53
CA ARG A 94 -0.87 10.29 7.21
C ARG A 94 -0.55 9.68 8.58
N ASP A 95 -1.56 9.18 9.29
CA ASP A 95 -1.41 8.69 10.68
C ASP A 95 -0.60 7.38 10.75
N LEU A 96 -0.47 6.65 9.63
CA LEU A 96 0.28 5.40 9.52
C LEU A 96 1.80 5.59 9.47
N THR A 97 2.30 6.81 9.34
CA THR A 97 3.72 7.11 9.11
C THR A 97 4.21 8.11 10.15
N SER A 98 5.45 7.98 10.65
CA SER A 98 6.01 9.01 11.53
C SER A 98 6.23 10.31 10.75
N CYS A 99 6.29 11.47 11.41
CA CYS A 99 6.58 12.73 10.74
C CYS A 99 7.93 12.72 9.99
N ARG A 100 8.93 11.97 10.46
CA ARG A 100 10.22 11.83 9.77
C ARG A 100 10.08 11.03 8.48
N GLN A 101 9.42 9.88 8.55
CA GLN A 101 9.14 9.02 7.41
C GLN A 101 8.23 9.71 6.39
N ARG A 102 7.19 10.38 6.87
CA ARG A 102 6.24 11.15 6.07
C ARG A 102 6.91 12.29 5.31
N LEU A 103 7.82 13.02 5.97
CA LEU A 103 8.61 14.06 5.32
C LEU A 103 9.51 13.46 4.22
N ALA A 104 10.12 12.30 4.48
CA ALA A 104 10.93 11.61 3.48
C ALA A 104 10.09 11.14 2.27
N LEU A 105 8.89 10.59 2.49
CA LEU A 105 7.98 10.20 1.40
C LEU A 105 7.54 11.41 0.57
N ALA A 106 7.17 12.51 1.23
CA ALA A 106 6.81 13.75 0.53
C ALA A 106 7.97 14.28 -0.32
N TRP A 107 9.20 14.23 0.21
CA TRP A 107 10.39 14.59 -0.55
C TRP A 107 10.64 13.65 -1.74
N LEU A 108 10.49 12.33 -1.57
CA LEU A 108 10.62 11.37 -2.66
C LEU A 108 9.57 11.58 -3.76
N VAL A 109 8.33 11.89 -3.39
CA VAL A 109 7.27 12.26 -4.33
C VAL A 109 7.68 13.46 -5.18
N GLU A 110 8.21 14.52 -4.56
CA GLU A 110 8.70 15.68 -5.32
C GLU A 110 9.87 15.31 -6.24
N LYS A 111 10.82 14.48 -5.75
CA LYS A 111 11.96 14.01 -6.55
C LYS A 111 11.54 13.12 -7.72
N CYS A 112 10.43 12.41 -7.59
CA CYS A 112 9.84 11.66 -8.70
C CYS A 112 9.55 12.58 -9.90
N TRP A 113 9.09 13.81 -9.66
CA TRP A 113 8.77 14.76 -10.74
C TRP A 113 10.00 15.31 -11.47
N ASP A 114 11.17 15.30 -10.82
CA ASP A 114 12.43 15.69 -11.44
C ASP A 114 12.90 14.68 -12.51
N ILE A 115 12.33 13.46 -12.51
CA ILE A 115 12.66 12.39 -13.46
C ILE A 115 11.98 12.66 -14.82
N LYS A 116 12.79 13.03 -15.81
CA LYS A 116 12.32 13.41 -17.16
C LYS A 116 11.79 12.25 -18.00
N LYS A 117 12.37 11.05 -17.83
CA LYS A 117 11.99 9.85 -18.59
C LYS A 117 10.74 9.21 -17.96
N PRO A 118 9.57 9.18 -18.62
CA PRO A 118 8.32 8.68 -18.03
C PRO A 118 8.43 7.24 -17.52
N GLU A 119 9.11 6.37 -18.26
CA GLU A 119 9.34 4.96 -17.90
C GLU A 119 10.14 4.82 -16.61
N ILE A 120 11.21 5.61 -16.44
CA ILE A 120 12.02 5.61 -15.21
C ILE A 120 11.24 6.22 -14.05
N ARG A 121 10.45 7.26 -14.32
CA ARG A 121 9.59 7.90 -13.32
C ARG A 121 8.55 6.92 -12.76
N ARG A 122 7.92 6.12 -13.62
CA ARG A 122 6.96 5.07 -13.22
C ARG A 122 7.63 3.99 -12.38
N ILE A 123 8.83 3.54 -12.76
CA ILE A 123 9.63 2.59 -11.98
C ILE A 123 10.00 3.20 -10.61
N PHE A 124 10.38 4.48 -10.56
CA PHE A 124 10.68 5.16 -9.31
C PHE A 124 9.47 5.27 -8.38
N ALA A 125 8.25 5.43 -8.92
CA ALA A 125 7.04 5.38 -8.11
C ALA A 125 6.84 4.01 -7.44
N LEU A 126 7.26 2.91 -8.06
CA LEU A 126 7.27 1.58 -7.41
C LEU A 126 8.28 1.51 -6.24
N VAL A 127 9.42 2.20 -6.35
CA VAL A 127 10.37 2.36 -5.23
C VAL A 127 9.70 3.10 -4.07
N ILE A 128 8.93 4.17 -4.34
CA ILE A 128 8.14 4.86 -3.31
C ILE A 128 7.13 3.88 -2.67
N GLY A 129 6.46 3.04 -3.46
CA GLY A 129 5.57 2.00 -2.95
C GLY A 129 6.28 1.03 -1.99
N ARG A 130 7.50 0.59 -2.33
CA ARG A 130 8.33 -0.22 -1.41
C ARG A 130 8.70 0.54 -0.14
N CYS A 131 8.97 1.84 -0.21
CA CYS A 131 9.21 2.65 0.98
C CYS A 131 7.97 2.72 1.87
N VAL A 132 6.77 2.92 1.31
CA VAL A 132 5.50 2.95 2.05
C VAL A 132 5.26 1.66 2.84
N ASP A 133 5.61 0.49 2.29
CA ASP A 133 5.47 -0.82 2.95
C ASP A 133 6.33 -0.92 4.24
N TYR A 134 7.50 -0.27 4.28
CA TYR A 134 8.40 -0.30 5.43
C TYR A 134 8.30 0.94 6.33
N TRP A 135 7.87 2.07 5.79
CA TRP A 135 7.87 3.36 6.47
C TRP A 135 6.52 3.64 7.11
N SER A 136 6.06 2.68 7.91
CA SER A 136 4.77 2.71 8.57
C SER A 136 4.86 2.17 10.00
N SER A 137 3.95 2.61 10.87
CA SER A 137 3.72 2.02 12.19
C SER A 137 3.20 0.58 12.14
N GLY A 138 2.82 0.08 10.96
CA GLY A 138 2.49 -1.34 10.77
C GLY A 138 3.71 -2.24 10.53
N ALA A 139 4.91 -1.66 10.35
CA ALA A 139 6.14 -2.43 10.23
C ALA A 139 6.45 -3.20 11.53
N VAL A 140 7.22 -4.28 11.42
CA VAL A 140 7.47 -5.22 12.52
C VAL A 140 8.96 -5.35 12.80
N TRP A 141 9.36 -5.39 14.06
CA TRP A 141 10.73 -5.73 14.43
C TRP A 141 10.91 -7.24 14.46
N ALA A 142 11.64 -7.79 13.49
CA ALA A 142 11.93 -9.22 13.42
C ALA A 142 13.06 -9.56 14.40
N ALA A 143 12.71 -9.79 15.68
CA ALA A 143 13.67 -9.97 16.77
C ALA A 143 14.71 -11.08 16.51
N GLY A 144 14.34 -12.16 15.83
CA GLY A 144 15.25 -13.27 15.54
C GLY A 144 16.42 -12.90 14.60
N GLY A 145 16.25 -11.88 13.75
CA GLY A 145 17.29 -11.39 12.85
C GLY A 145 17.68 -9.93 13.10
N GLU A 146 17.07 -9.27 14.09
CA GLU A 146 17.28 -7.86 14.43
C GLU A 146 17.18 -6.91 13.22
N PHE A 147 16.08 -7.02 12.48
CA PHE A 147 15.80 -6.19 11.30
C PHE A 147 14.34 -5.73 11.25
N VAL A 148 14.09 -4.67 10.47
CA VAL A 148 12.74 -4.19 10.18
C VAL A 148 12.10 -5.05 9.10
N ALA A 149 10.99 -5.70 9.42
CA ALA A 149 10.10 -6.37 8.49
C ALA A 149 8.94 -5.45 8.09
N HIS A 150 8.37 -5.73 6.92
CA HIS A 150 7.40 -4.88 6.24
C HIS A 150 5.97 -4.99 6.82
N THR A 151 5.08 -4.08 6.44
CA THR A 151 3.75 -3.91 7.06
C THR A 151 2.77 -5.01 6.66
N PHE A 152 2.73 -5.38 5.39
CA PHE A 152 1.65 -6.21 4.84
C PHE A 152 1.88 -7.73 4.92
N GLY A 153 2.76 -8.21 5.81
CA GLY A 153 3.02 -9.65 5.98
C GLY A 153 1.79 -10.48 6.40
N LEU A 154 0.78 -9.84 7.01
CA LEU A 154 -0.47 -10.46 7.44
C LEU A 154 -1.68 -10.10 6.55
N GLN A 155 -1.47 -9.47 5.39
CA GLN A 155 -2.55 -9.02 4.49
C GLN A 155 -3.59 -8.13 5.21
N VAL A 156 -3.11 -7.35 6.18
CA VAL A 156 -3.87 -6.34 6.95
C VAL A 156 -2.94 -5.16 7.23
N ILE A 157 -3.49 -4.04 7.68
CA ILE A 157 -2.72 -3.01 8.40
C ILE A 157 -2.80 -3.40 9.88
N PRO A 158 -1.74 -4.02 10.45
CA PRO A 158 -1.77 -4.51 11.81
C PRO A 158 -1.69 -3.36 12.80
N ILE A 159 -2.27 -3.56 13.99
CA ILE A 159 -1.97 -2.70 15.13
C ILE A 159 -0.79 -3.28 15.92
N GLY A 160 0.31 -2.51 15.95
CA GLY A 160 1.42 -2.71 16.89
C GLY A 160 1.46 -1.55 17.89
N TRP A 161 1.59 -1.85 19.18
CA TRP A 161 1.80 -0.83 20.22
C TRP A 161 3.25 -0.35 20.25
N ASP A 162 4.16 -1.22 19.83
CA ASP A 162 5.54 -0.97 19.49
C ASP A 162 5.76 -1.28 18.00
N PHE A 163 6.51 -0.42 17.32
CA PHE A 163 6.88 -0.60 15.93
C PHE A 163 8.31 -0.06 15.73
N PRO A 164 9.11 -0.67 14.84
CA PRO A 164 10.37 -0.08 14.43
C PRO A 164 10.13 1.05 13.42
N GLU A 165 10.81 2.17 13.60
CA GLU A 165 10.87 3.22 12.59
C GLU A 165 12.09 3.00 11.68
N ALA A 166 11.88 2.44 10.49
CA ALA A 166 12.91 2.36 9.46
C ALA A 166 13.44 3.77 9.13
N VAL A 167 14.76 3.91 9.03
CA VAL A 167 15.42 5.19 8.77
C VAL A 167 15.85 5.26 7.30
N PRO A 168 15.23 6.14 6.48
CA PRO A 168 15.39 6.16 5.02
C PRO A 168 16.83 6.14 4.51
N TRP A 169 17.72 6.89 5.16
CA TRP A 169 19.06 7.22 4.66
C TRP A 169 20.18 6.49 5.41
N THR A 170 19.90 5.30 5.93
CA THR A 170 20.87 4.47 6.66
C THR A 170 21.06 3.14 5.95
N ASP A 171 22.10 2.39 6.30
CA ASP A 171 22.32 1.02 5.81
C ASP A 171 21.55 -0.04 6.64
N SER A 172 20.32 0.29 7.06
CA SER A 172 19.47 -0.60 7.85
C SER A 172 18.30 -1.14 7.03
N SER A 173 17.71 -2.26 7.46
CA SER A 173 16.56 -2.86 6.78
C SER A 173 15.42 -1.85 6.64
N GLY A 174 14.80 -1.84 5.46
CA GLY A 174 13.74 -0.88 5.12
C GLY A 174 14.26 0.50 4.71
N ASN A 175 15.54 0.66 4.39
CA ASN A 175 16.08 1.90 3.83
C ASN A 175 15.65 2.13 2.36
N PHE A 176 15.92 3.33 1.87
CA PHE A 176 15.60 3.72 0.49
C PHE A 176 16.47 3.00 -0.56
N GLU A 177 17.76 2.83 -0.29
CA GLU A 177 18.69 2.16 -1.21
C GLU A 177 18.30 0.70 -1.45
N GLY A 178 17.95 -0.03 -0.40
CA GLY A 178 17.42 -1.39 -0.52
C GLY A 178 16.10 -1.45 -1.28
N ALA A 179 15.25 -0.43 -1.19
CA ALA A 179 14.04 -0.34 -2.02
C ALA A 179 14.38 -0.19 -3.51
N ILE A 180 15.40 0.61 -3.85
CA ILE A 180 15.92 0.72 -5.22
C ILE A 180 16.49 -0.63 -5.67
N ASP A 181 17.35 -1.26 -4.88
CA ASP A 181 18.00 -2.52 -5.23
C ASP A 181 16.99 -3.63 -5.52
N TRP A 182 15.94 -3.75 -4.71
CA TRP A 182 14.88 -4.73 -4.95
C TRP A 182 14.16 -4.50 -6.28
N VAL A 183 13.83 -3.25 -6.60
CA VAL A 183 13.17 -2.90 -7.88
C VAL A 183 14.14 -3.09 -9.05
N ALA A 184 15.40 -2.69 -8.90
CA ALA A 184 16.45 -2.87 -9.90
C ALA A 184 16.66 -4.35 -10.24
N ARG A 185 16.74 -5.23 -9.22
CA ARG A 185 16.83 -6.68 -9.42
C ARG A 185 15.67 -7.23 -10.24
N VAL A 186 14.44 -6.75 -10.00
CA VAL A 186 13.29 -7.17 -10.82
C VAL A 186 13.53 -6.74 -12.27
N VAL A 187 13.88 -5.48 -12.51
CA VAL A 187 14.12 -4.94 -13.86
C VAL A 187 15.25 -5.68 -14.59
N GLU A 188 16.35 -5.99 -13.91
CA GLU A 188 17.49 -6.74 -14.47
C GLU A 188 17.14 -8.18 -14.84
N ASN A 189 16.17 -8.78 -14.16
CA ASN A 189 15.70 -10.14 -14.42
C ASN A 189 14.49 -10.18 -15.36
N LEU A 190 13.94 -9.02 -15.78
CA LEU A 190 12.92 -9.00 -16.81
C LEU A 190 13.55 -9.44 -18.15
N PRO A 191 12.86 -10.30 -18.93
CA PRO A 191 13.38 -10.74 -20.21
C PRO A 191 13.56 -9.54 -21.14
N SER A 192 14.74 -9.43 -21.76
CA SER A 192 15.11 -8.31 -22.66
C SER A 192 14.27 -8.22 -23.94
N LYS A 193 13.44 -9.24 -24.22
CA LYS A 193 12.50 -9.31 -25.33
C LYS A 193 11.13 -9.76 -24.83
N ILE A 194 10.37 -8.82 -24.25
CA ILE A 194 8.93 -9.01 -24.08
C ILE A 194 8.30 -8.74 -25.45
N ALA A 195 7.42 -9.64 -25.90
CA ALA A 195 6.61 -9.40 -27.10
C ALA A 195 5.77 -8.11 -26.94
N ASN A 196 5.16 -7.62 -28.02
CA ASN A 196 4.18 -6.54 -27.91
C ASN A 196 3.08 -6.96 -26.92
N GLY A 197 2.95 -6.24 -25.82
CA GLY A 197 1.92 -6.42 -24.80
C GLY A 197 1.08 -5.16 -24.67
N GLN A 198 -0.18 -5.33 -24.30
CA GLN A 198 -1.10 -4.23 -24.00
C GLN A 198 -1.55 -4.35 -22.55
N VAL A 199 -1.71 -3.20 -21.90
CA VAL A 199 -2.24 -3.11 -20.54
C VAL A 199 -3.42 -2.17 -20.59
N GLN A 200 -4.52 -2.56 -19.97
CA GLN A 200 -5.73 -1.75 -19.91
C GLN A 200 -6.33 -1.81 -18.52
N LEU A 201 -6.72 -0.64 -18.01
CA LEU A 201 -7.55 -0.55 -16.82
C LEU A 201 -9.00 -0.82 -17.24
N ALA A 202 -9.52 -1.98 -16.87
CA ALA A 202 -10.87 -2.43 -17.23
C ALA A 202 -11.46 -3.29 -16.11
N ASP A 203 -12.79 -3.43 -16.11
CA ASP A 203 -13.49 -4.39 -15.25
C ASP A 203 -13.35 -5.79 -15.88
N ALA A 204 -12.98 -6.80 -15.09
CA ALA A 204 -12.89 -8.16 -15.58
C ALA A 204 -14.26 -8.73 -16.03
N CYS A 205 -15.36 -8.13 -15.54
CA CYS A 205 -16.73 -8.45 -15.96
C CYS A 205 -17.16 -7.73 -17.25
N ASP A 206 -16.30 -6.91 -17.86
CA ASP A 206 -16.56 -6.20 -19.12
C ASP A 206 -15.23 -6.06 -19.89
N SER A 207 -14.76 -7.18 -20.44
CA SER A 207 -13.44 -7.25 -21.05
C SER A 207 -13.42 -6.53 -22.41
N PRO A 208 -12.44 -5.66 -22.67
CA PRO A 208 -12.33 -4.93 -23.94
C PRO A 208 -11.87 -5.84 -25.10
N LEU A 209 -11.54 -7.10 -24.83
CA LEU A 209 -11.09 -8.05 -25.84
C LEU A 209 -12.26 -8.54 -26.71
N PRO A 210 -12.02 -8.79 -28.01
CA PRO A 210 -13.04 -9.32 -28.90
C PRO A 210 -13.37 -10.78 -28.57
N ASP A 211 -14.58 -11.20 -28.95
CA ASP A 211 -15.03 -12.58 -28.87
C ASP A 211 -14.04 -13.52 -29.55
N LEU A 212 -13.74 -14.65 -28.90
CA LEU A 212 -12.81 -15.68 -29.38
C LEU A 212 -11.43 -15.10 -29.79
N GLY A 213 -11.02 -13.98 -29.20
CA GLY A 213 -9.78 -13.28 -29.50
C GLY A 213 -8.54 -13.91 -28.85
N ALA A 214 -8.71 -14.68 -27.77
CA ALA A 214 -7.62 -15.22 -26.97
C ALA A 214 -7.43 -16.73 -27.20
N ASN A 215 -6.18 -17.17 -27.34
CA ASN A 215 -5.81 -18.59 -27.32
C ASN A 215 -5.68 -19.15 -25.90
N ILE A 216 -5.29 -18.30 -24.95
CA ILE A 216 -5.12 -18.63 -23.55
C ILE A 216 -5.81 -17.55 -22.73
N TRP A 217 -6.64 -17.96 -21.79
CA TRP A 217 -7.17 -17.09 -20.73
C TRP A 217 -6.56 -17.55 -19.41
N PHE A 218 -5.72 -16.70 -18.82
CA PHE A 218 -5.03 -16.99 -17.56
C PHE A 218 -5.43 -15.95 -16.52
N THR A 219 -5.85 -16.40 -15.35
CA THR A 219 -6.24 -15.50 -14.25
C THR A 219 -5.87 -16.05 -12.88
N ASP A 220 -5.67 -15.13 -11.93
CA ASP A 220 -5.48 -15.36 -10.50
C ASP A 220 -6.47 -14.44 -9.77
N PRO A 221 -7.74 -14.84 -9.64
CA PRO A 221 -8.80 -13.95 -9.18
C PRO A 221 -8.71 -13.71 -7.67
N PRO A 222 -9.38 -12.66 -7.14
CA PRO A 222 -9.34 -12.36 -5.71
C PRO A 222 -9.81 -13.52 -4.84
N TYR A 223 -9.13 -13.74 -3.70
CA TYR A 223 -9.31 -14.91 -2.83
C TYR A 223 -10.46 -14.71 -1.83
N TYR A 224 -11.68 -14.56 -2.35
CA TYR A 224 -12.91 -14.54 -1.57
C TYR A 224 -12.89 -13.52 -0.41
N ASP A 225 -12.87 -13.96 0.85
CA ASP A 225 -12.83 -13.11 2.05
C ASP A 225 -11.42 -12.94 2.65
N ALA A 226 -10.40 -13.56 2.03
CA ALA A 226 -9.05 -13.63 2.59
C ALA A 226 -8.31 -12.28 2.55
N ILE A 227 -8.48 -11.51 1.47
CA ILE A 227 -7.76 -10.24 1.24
C ILE A 227 -8.72 -9.18 0.70
N ARG A 228 -8.68 -7.99 1.31
CA ARG A 228 -9.36 -6.79 0.81
C ARG A 228 -8.36 -5.95 0.02
N TYR A 229 -8.15 -6.29 -1.25
CA TYR A 229 -7.09 -5.72 -2.07
C TYR A 229 -7.26 -4.21 -2.25
N ALA A 230 -8.47 -3.75 -2.58
CA ALA A 230 -8.75 -2.34 -2.81
C ALA A 230 -8.47 -1.50 -1.56
N ASP A 231 -8.97 -1.92 -0.39
CA ASP A 231 -8.73 -1.20 0.87
C ASP A 231 -7.23 -1.14 1.24
N LEU A 232 -6.49 -2.24 1.10
CA LEU A 232 -5.06 -2.28 1.42
C LEU A 232 -4.22 -1.49 0.43
N SER A 233 -4.58 -1.57 -0.86
CA SER A 233 -3.88 -0.87 -1.95
C SER A 233 -3.91 0.65 -1.78
N ASP A 234 -4.92 1.20 -1.10
CA ASP A 234 -5.01 2.64 -0.85
C ASP A 234 -3.81 3.18 -0.08
N SER A 235 -3.19 2.35 0.77
CA SER A 235 -1.96 2.71 1.50
C SER A 235 -0.85 3.15 0.53
N PHE A 236 -0.77 2.54 -0.65
CA PHE A 236 0.17 2.91 -1.71
C PHE A 236 -0.44 3.94 -2.67
N PHE A 237 -1.70 3.75 -3.05
CA PHE A 237 -2.40 4.54 -4.05
C PHE A 237 -2.33 6.05 -3.75
N VAL A 238 -2.53 6.43 -2.49
CA VAL A 238 -2.50 7.85 -2.09
C VAL A 238 -1.13 8.48 -2.33
N TRP A 239 -0.03 7.73 -2.20
CA TRP A 239 1.31 8.22 -2.52
C TRP A 239 1.61 8.16 -4.01
N LEU A 240 1.17 7.11 -4.70
CA LEU A 240 1.41 6.92 -6.14
C LEU A 240 0.72 8.00 -6.97
N LYS A 241 -0.55 8.34 -6.70
CA LYS A 241 -1.26 9.40 -7.42
C LYS A 241 -0.64 10.79 -7.24
N ARG A 242 0.08 11.01 -6.11
CA ARG A 242 0.89 12.21 -5.87
C ARG A 242 2.21 12.16 -6.62
N ALA A 243 2.88 11.01 -6.65
CA ALA A 243 4.15 10.81 -7.38
C ALA A 243 3.98 10.90 -8.91
N LEU A 244 2.81 10.52 -9.41
CA LEU A 244 2.48 10.42 -10.84
C LEU A 244 1.16 11.15 -11.17
N PRO A 245 1.06 12.46 -10.93
CA PRO A 245 -0.22 13.17 -11.02
C PRO A 245 -0.74 13.35 -12.44
N ARG A 246 0.00 12.92 -13.46
CA ARG A 246 -0.42 13.04 -14.88
C ARG A 246 -0.74 11.69 -15.51
N GLU A 247 -0.82 10.63 -14.70
CA GLU A 247 -1.15 9.30 -15.17
C GLU A 247 -2.62 9.02 -14.89
N ASP A 248 -3.44 9.00 -15.95
CA ASP A 248 -4.90 8.89 -15.85
C ASP A 248 -5.38 7.56 -15.24
N TYR A 249 -4.51 6.55 -15.12
CA TYR A 249 -4.84 5.26 -14.50
C TYR A 249 -4.72 5.26 -12.96
N LEU A 250 -4.29 6.37 -12.35
CA LEU A 250 -4.24 6.53 -10.88
C LEU A 250 -5.46 7.28 -10.34
N CYS A 251 -6.64 6.89 -10.83
CA CYS A 251 -7.95 7.34 -10.38
C CYS A 251 -8.92 6.13 -10.36
N ASP A 252 -10.10 6.31 -9.76
CA ASP A 252 -11.20 5.37 -9.96
C ASP A 252 -11.87 5.65 -11.32
N PRO A 253 -11.77 4.73 -12.30
CA PRO A 253 -12.33 4.95 -13.63
C PRO A 253 -13.87 4.82 -13.66
N PHE A 254 -14.48 4.33 -12.59
CA PHE A 254 -15.93 4.06 -12.49
C PHE A 254 -16.67 5.09 -11.65
N ASP A 255 -15.97 5.80 -10.76
CA ASP A 255 -16.51 6.87 -9.93
C ASP A 255 -15.50 8.01 -9.77
N GLN A 256 -15.67 9.08 -10.54
CA GLN A 256 -14.79 10.26 -10.48
C GLN A 256 -14.83 10.98 -9.12
N ALA A 257 -15.87 10.77 -8.31
CA ALA A 257 -15.96 11.35 -6.98
C ALA A 257 -15.20 10.51 -5.93
N ASN A 258 -14.84 9.26 -6.23
CA ASN A 258 -14.06 8.42 -5.34
C ASN A 258 -12.57 8.83 -5.38
N PRO A 259 -11.99 9.33 -4.27
CA PRO A 259 -10.58 9.74 -4.25
C PRO A 259 -9.61 8.55 -4.04
N LEU A 260 -10.12 7.33 -3.90
CA LEU A 260 -9.39 6.10 -3.58
C LEU A 260 -9.57 5.04 -4.68
N THR A 261 -9.11 3.81 -4.47
CA THR A 261 -9.31 2.72 -5.43
C THR A 261 -10.79 2.23 -5.50
N PRO A 262 -11.25 1.61 -6.60
CA PRO A 262 -12.62 1.14 -6.75
C PRO A 262 -12.95 -0.06 -5.84
N LYS A 263 -13.74 0.16 -4.78
CA LYS A 263 -14.15 -0.91 -3.83
C LYS A 263 -15.46 -1.61 -4.23
N ALA A 264 -16.36 -0.90 -4.91
CA ALA A 264 -17.70 -1.41 -5.20
C ALA A 264 -17.69 -2.59 -6.18
N ARG A 265 -16.74 -2.61 -7.12
CA ARG A 265 -16.61 -3.63 -8.17
C ARG A 265 -15.64 -4.76 -7.84
N GLU A 266 -14.89 -4.65 -6.74
CA GLU A 266 -13.93 -5.67 -6.34
C GLU A 266 -14.64 -6.99 -6.01
N ALA A 267 -14.22 -8.09 -6.64
CA ALA A 267 -14.78 -9.43 -6.47
C ALA A 267 -14.31 -10.09 -5.16
N VAL A 268 -14.73 -9.57 -4.01
CA VAL A 268 -14.42 -10.13 -2.68
C VAL A 268 -15.67 -10.21 -1.83
N GLU A 269 -15.68 -11.13 -0.86
CA GLU A 269 -16.66 -11.09 0.23
C GLU A 269 -16.20 -10.07 1.29
N ASP A 270 -17.03 -9.05 1.50
CA ASP A 270 -16.91 -8.13 2.62
C ASP A 270 -18.29 -7.69 3.14
N LYS A 271 -18.79 -8.44 4.13
CA LYS A 271 -20.12 -8.20 4.73
C LYS A 271 -20.28 -6.83 5.40
N GLN A 272 -19.20 -6.09 5.63
CA GLN A 272 -19.25 -4.71 6.15
C GLN A 272 -19.57 -3.68 5.07
N LYS A 273 -19.46 -4.04 3.79
CA LYS A 273 -19.67 -3.14 2.66
C LYS A 273 -21.00 -3.41 1.98
N LEU A 274 -21.67 -2.34 1.59
CA LEU A 274 -22.87 -2.37 0.76
C LEU A 274 -22.54 -1.84 -0.62
N VAL A 275 -23.02 -2.54 -1.65
CA VAL A 275 -23.02 -2.10 -3.05
C VAL A 275 -24.47 -2.10 -3.51
N ASN A 276 -24.99 -0.94 -3.93
CA ASN A 276 -26.40 -0.78 -4.30
C ASN A 276 -27.38 -1.30 -3.21
N ASN A 277 -27.10 -0.98 -1.94
CA ASN A 277 -27.85 -1.46 -0.76
C ASN A 277 -27.84 -2.99 -0.54
N ARG A 278 -26.97 -3.74 -1.23
CA ARG A 278 -26.77 -5.17 -1.03
C ARG A 278 -25.40 -5.42 -0.38
N PRO A 279 -25.29 -6.30 0.63
CA PRO A 279 -23.99 -6.68 1.19
C PRO A 279 -23.12 -7.36 0.13
N LYS A 280 -21.80 -7.14 0.20
CA LYS A 280 -20.82 -7.95 -0.54
C LYS A 280 -20.65 -9.31 0.15
N ASP A 281 -21.71 -10.12 0.12
CA ASP A 281 -21.72 -11.45 0.70
C ASP A 281 -21.22 -12.52 -0.29
N ARG A 282 -21.33 -13.80 0.11
CA ARG A 282 -21.00 -14.94 -0.74
C ARG A 282 -21.65 -14.87 -2.11
N VAL A 283 -22.93 -14.50 -2.17
CA VAL A 283 -23.69 -14.47 -3.42
C VAL A 283 -23.21 -13.33 -4.31
N PHE A 284 -22.88 -12.16 -3.74
CA PHE A 284 -22.23 -11.09 -4.49
C PHE A 284 -20.90 -11.56 -5.11
N PHE A 285 -20.06 -12.24 -4.34
CA PHE A 285 -18.79 -12.77 -4.84
C PHE A 285 -19.01 -13.77 -5.98
N GLU A 286 -19.87 -14.77 -5.77
CA GLU A 286 -20.21 -15.80 -6.77
C GLU A 286 -20.74 -15.16 -8.06
N GLU A 287 -21.62 -14.16 -7.97
CA GLU A 287 -22.16 -13.46 -9.14
C GLU A 287 -21.12 -12.66 -9.93
N VAL A 288 -20.20 -11.98 -9.24
CA VAL A 288 -19.14 -11.19 -9.90
C VAL A 288 -18.10 -12.12 -10.53
N MET A 289 -17.74 -13.20 -9.84
CA MET A 289 -16.86 -14.24 -10.36
C MET A 289 -17.46 -14.95 -11.59
N ALA A 290 -18.73 -15.34 -11.52
CA ALA A 290 -19.47 -15.93 -12.63
C ALA A 290 -19.40 -15.06 -13.89
N LYS A 291 -19.66 -13.75 -13.74
CA LYS A 291 -19.60 -12.78 -14.85
C LYS A 291 -18.19 -12.63 -15.42
N ALA A 292 -17.17 -12.57 -14.57
CA ALA A 292 -15.78 -12.50 -15.03
C ALA A 292 -15.36 -13.78 -15.78
N PHE A 293 -15.88 -14.94 -15.39
CA PHE A 293 -15.62 -16.22 -16.06
C PHE A 293 -16.41 -16.37 -17.35
N GLU A 294 -17.65 -15.87 -17.40
CA GLU A 294 -18.44 -15.75 -18.62
C GLU A 294 -17.72 -14.87 -19.66
N GLU A 295 -17.18 -13.72 -19.23
CA GLU A 295 -16.34 -12.87 -20.06
C GLU A 295 -15.05 -13.58 -20.50
N GLY A 296 -14.39 -14.30 -19.58
CA GLY A 296 -13.27 -15.17 -19.90
C GLY A 296 -13.60 -16.19 -20.99
N ARG A 297 -14.77 -16.82 -20.93
CA ARG A 297 -15.26 -17.75 -21.94
C ARG A 297 -15.58 -17.06 -23.27
N ARG A 298 -16.20 -15.87 -23.24
CA ARG A 298 -16.51 -15.07 -24.44
C ARG A 298 -15.24 -14.75 -25.22
N VAL A 299 -14.18 -14.33 -24.54
CA VAL A 299 -12.91 -13.94 -25.18
C VAL A 299 -12.05 -15.14 -25.59
N LEU A 300 -12.21 -16.31 -24.95
CA LEU A 300 -11.44 -17.51 -25.24
C LEU A 300 -11.97 -18.25 -26.47
N LYS A 301 -11.08 -18.62 -27.39
CA LYS A 301 -11.40 -19.49 -28.54
C LYS A 301 -12.00 -20.82 -28.10
N ASP A 302 -12.77 -21.45 -28.99
CA ASP A 302 -13.38 -22.76 -28.74
C ASP A 302 -12.34 -23.88 -28.50
N ASP A 303 -11.15 -23.76 -29.11
CA ASP A 303 -10.00 -24.64 -28.89
C ASP A 303 -8.94 -24.05 -27.94
N GLY A 304 -9.29 -22.96 -27.24
CA GLY A 304 -8.41 -22.26 -26.32
C GLY A 304 -8.29 -22.95 -24.95
N VAL A 305 -7.30 -22.52 -24.17
CA VAL A 305 -7.05 -23.04 -22.82
C VAL A 305 -7.34 -21.97 -21.76
N ALA A 306 -8.21 -22.30 -20.80
CA ALA A 306 -8.40 -21.53 -19.58
C ALA A 306 -7.50 -22.08 -18.47
N CYS A 307 -6.80 -21.20 -17.75
CA CYS A 307 -6.02 -21.55 -16.57
C CYS A 307 -6.35 -20.57 -15.45
N VAL A 308 -6.84 -21.11 -14.33
CA VAL A 308 -7.20 -20.35 -13.14
C VAL A 308 -6.30 -20.80 -12.00
N VAL A 309 -5.56 -19.87 -11.42
CA VAL A 309 -4.82 -20.09 -10.18
C VAL A 309 -5.69 -19.59 -9.05
N PHE A 310 -6.01 -20.44 -8.08
CA PHE A 310 -6.79 -20.02 -6.92
C PHE A 310 -6.29 -20.74 -5.67
N ALA A 311 -6.26 -20.01 -4.55
CA ALA A 311 -5.86 -20.55 -3.28
C ALA A 311 -6.80 -20.04 -2.18
N HIS A 312 -7.52 -20.95 -1.54
CA HIS A 312 -8.33 -20.64 -0.37
C HIS A 312 -8.11 -21.68 0.73
N LYS A 313 -8.13 -21.24 2.00
CA LYS A 313 -7.88 -22.10 3.16
C LYS A 313 -9.05 -23.02 3.50
N THR A 314 -10.26 -22.65 3.07
CA THR A 314 -11.49 -23.37 3.40
C THR A 314 -12.13 -23.95 2.15
N THR A 315 -12.85 -25.07 2.32
CA THR A 315 -13.61 -25.72 1.24
C THR A 315 -14.68 -24.79 0.67
N GLU A 316 -15.32 -23.98 1.51
CA GLU A 316 -16.38 -23.06 1.08
C GLU A 316 -15.88 -22.04 0.06
N GLY A 317 -14.64 -21.56 0.18
CA GLY A 317 -14.06 -20.66 -0.82
C GLY A 317 -13.79 -21.36 -2.16
N TRP A 318 -13.45 -22.65 -2.14
CA TRP A 318 -13.32 -23.46 -3.36
C TRP A 318 -14.68 -23.75 -4.00
N GLU A 319 -15.69 -24.08 -3.19
CA GLU A 319 -17.06 -24.29 -3.67
C GLU A 319 -17.62 -23.02 -4.30
N ALA A 320 -17.45 -21.86 -3.66
CA ALA A 320 -17.89 -20.57 -4.20
C ALA A 320 -17.27 -20.26 -5.56
N LEU A 321 -15.97 -20.57 -5.75
CA LEU A 321 -15.32 -20.42 -7.06
C LEU A 321 -15.91 -21.38 -8.12
N LEU A 322 -16.18 -22.63 -7.76
CA LEU A 322 -16.63 -23.66 -8.70
C LEU A 322 -18.13 -23.55 -9.05
N SER A 323 -18.93 -22.93 -8.18
CA SER A 323 -20.37 -22.78 -8.36
C SER A 323 -20.79 -21.47 -9.02
N GLY A 324 -19.93 -20.44 -9.00
CA GLY A 324 -20.13 -19.20 -9.74
C GLY A 324 -19.77 -19.39 -11.21
#